data_AF-A0A8J6VIF4-F1
#
_entry.id   AF-A0A8J6VIF4-F1
#
_cell.length_a   1.000
_cell.length_b   1.000
_cell.length_c   1.000
_cell.angle_alpha   90.00
_cell.angle_beta   90.00
_cell.angle_gamma   90.00
#
_symmetry.space_group_name_H-M   'P 1'
#
loop_
_entity.id
_entity.type
_entity.pdbx_description
1 polymer ?
#
loop_
_entity_poly.entity_id
_entity_poly.type
_entity_poly.pdbx_seq_one_letter_code
_entity_poly.pdbx_strand_id
1 'polypeptide(L)'
;MEPNQLDLFNSAQLTSRKRRPDVPLMSADALVRWKTQIAAHQQRARENQPVQQVALFDLAPQHCDPEQIDPLTLRLDTLSFFERPGQDLGEPCIYFVVDTTPKLILYVGETVHSNQRWRGTHDAKRYINQYISLHRQYQLDVAICISFWWDAPSATQSRQALEKQLILKWQSPFNKENWKRWGQPFG
;
A
#
# COMPACT_ATOMS: atom_id res chain seq x y z
N MET A 1 -56.71 -20.07 0.96
CA MET A 1 -55.45 -19.44 1.39
C MET A 1 -54.37 -20.04 0.53
N GLU A 2 -53.98 -19.34 -0.52
CA GLU A 2 -52.95 -19.76 -1.47
C GLU A 2 -51.58 -19.29 -0.97
N PRO A 3 -50.54 -20.13 -0.94
CA PRO A 3 -49.19 -19.67 -0.66
C PRO A 3 -48.58 -19.07 -1.94
N ASN A 4 -48.51 -17.73 -2.00
CA ASN A 4 -47.82 -17.03 -3.06
C ASN A 4 -46.30 -17.09 -2.80
N GLN A 5 -45.66 -18.15 -3.30
CA GLN A 5 -44.22 -18.35 -3.22
C GLN A 5 -43.56 -17.43 -4.26
N LEU A 6 -42.83 -16.42 -3.79
CA LEU A 6 -42.12 -15.46 -4.62
C LEU A 6 -41.02 -16.17 -5.43
N ASP A 7 -41.20 -16.25 -6.75
CA ASP A 7 -40.18 -16.60 -7.74
C ASP A 7 -39.04 -15.57 -7.69
N LEU A 8 -38.06 -15.80 -6.83
CA LEU A 8 -36.90 -14.90 -6.64
C LEU A 8 -35.82 -15.06 -7.71
N PHE A 9 -36.04 -15.89 -8.73
CA PHE A 9 -35.11 -16.09 -9.83
C PHE A 9 -35.81 -15.86 -11.17
N ASN A 10 -36.26 -14.63 -11.40
CA ASN A 10 -36.58 -14.20 -12.75
C ASN A 10 -35.28 -14.02 -13.54
N SER A 11 -34.88 -15.10 -14.21
CA SER A 11 -33.74 -15.24 -15.11
C SER A 11 -33.94 -14.48 -16.41
N ALA A 12 -34.10 -13.16 -16.32
CA ALA A 12 -34.20 -12.27 -17.46
C ALA A 12 -33.17 -11.14 -17.34
N GLN A 13 -32.21 -11.15 -18.27
CA GLN A 13 -31.36 -10.02 -18.66
C GLN A 13 -30.13 -9.72 -17.79
N LEU A 14 -29.36 -10.75 -17.43
CA LEU A 14 -27.90 -10.57 -17.37
C LEU A 14 -27.40 -10.44 -18.82
N THR A 15 -27.45 -9.21 -19.34
CA THR A 15 -26.70 -8.86 -20.54
C THR A 15 -25.25 -9.26 -20.30
N SER A 16 -24.79 -10.31 -20.97
CA SER A 16 -23.40 -10.68 -21.00
C SER A 16 -22.67 -9.58 -21.76
N ARG A 17 -22.30 -8.53 -21.02
CA ARG A 17 -21.36 -7.53 -21.49
C ARG A 17 -20.13 -8.34 -21.86
N LYS A 18 -19.89 -8.56 -23.17
CA LYS A 18 -18.70 -9.25 -23.68
C LYS A 18 -17.52 -8.66 -22.92
N ARG A 19 -16.98 -9.40 -21.94
CA ARG A 19 -15.75 -9.01 -21.25
C ARG A 19 -14.74 -8.92 -22.37
N ARG A 20 -14.36 -7.69 -22.75
CA ARG A 20 -13.14 -7.52 -23.54
C ARG A 20 -12.08 -8.32 -22.79
N PRO A 21 -11.28 -9.17 -23.46
CA PRO A 21 -10.16 -9.80 -22.78
C PRO A 21 -9.37 -8.65 -22.16
N ASP A 22 -9.31 -8.66 -20.83
CA ASP A 22 -8.58 -7.65 -20.07
C ASP A 22 -7.13 -7.84 -20.52
N VAL A 23 -6.66 -6.96 -21.41
CA VAL A 23 -5.28 -7.00 -21.86
C VAL A 23 -4.46 -6.76 -20.60
N PRO A 24 -3.68 -7.73 -20.14
CA PRO A 24 -2.97 -7.57 -18.87
C PRO A 24 -2.06 -6.35 -18.97
N LEU A 25 -2.12 -5.51 -17.94
CA LEU A 25 -1.42 -4.22 -17.93
C LEU A 25 0.10 -4.35 -18.02
N MET A 26 0.62 -5.54 -17.69
CA MET A 26 2.01 -5.95 -17.91
C MET A 26 2.05 -7.47 -18.03
N SER A 27 3.02 -8.02 -18.76
CA SER A 27 3.26 -9.47 -18.81
C SER A 27 3.81 -10.00 -17.48
N ALA A 28 3.76 -11.33 -17.28
CA ALA A 28 4.34 -11.99 -16.10
C ALA A 28 5.83 -11.64 -15.93
N ASP A 29 6.63 -11.72 -17.01
CA ASP A 29 8.05 -11.38 -16.95
C ASP A 29 8.29 -9.90 -16.65
N ALA A 30 7.44 -9.01 -17.16
CA ALA A 30 7.53 -7.58 -16.86
C ALA A 30 7.23 -7.32 -15.38
N LEU A 31 6.22 -7.99 -14.81
CA LEU A 31 5.89 -7.93 -13.38
C LEU A 31 7.02 -8.42 -12.50
N VAL A 32 7.62 -9.58 -12.84
CA VAL A 32 8.75 -10.12 -12.08
C VAL A 32 9.95 -9.17 -12.15
N ARG A 33 10.33 -8.69 -13.34
CA ARG A 33 11.43 -7.73 -13.49
C ARG A 33 11.17 -6.44 -12.69
N TRP A 34 9.95 -5.93 -12.75
CA TRP A 34 9.53 -4.73 -12.03
C TRP A 34 9.66 -4.91 -10.51
N LYS A 35 9.14 -6.03 -9.96
CA LYS A 35 9.30 -6.38 -8.54
C LYS A 35 10.77 -6.49 -8.13
N THR A 36 11.60 -7.14 -8.94
CA THR A 36 13.02 -7.33 -8.66
C THR A 36 13.79 -6.01 -8.59
N GLN A 37 13.50 -5.05 -9.47
CA GLN A 37 14.15 -3.73 -9.44
C GLN A 37 13.80 -2.95 -8.18
N ILE A 38 12.54 -2.99 -7.76
CA ILE A 38 12.05 -2.34 -6.53
C ILE A 38 12.68 -3.01 -5.31
N ALA A 39 12.69 -4.35 -5.26
CA ALA A 39 13.30 -5.11 -4.18
C ALA A 39 14.79 -4.78 -4.02
N ALA A 40 15.53 -4.71 -5.13
CA ALA A 40 16.94 -4.36 -5.12
C ALA A 40 17.20 -2.92 -4.64
N HIS A 41 16.29 -1.97 -4.92
CA HIS A 41 16.34 -0.63 -4.33
C HIS A 41 16.08 -0.67 -2.83
N GLN A 42 14.98 -1.31 -2.41
CA GLN A 42 14.54 -1.33 -1.02
C GLN A 42 15.52 -2.09 -0.11
N GLN A 43 16.13 -3.16 -0.61
CA GLN A 43 17.17 -3.88 0.12
C GLN A 43 18.40 -2.99 0.34
N ARG A 44 18.85 -2.25 -0.68
CA ARG A 44 19.95 -1.28 -0.52
C ARG A 44 19.58 -0.15 0.45
N ALA A 45 18.34 0.30 0.46
CA ALA A 45 17.87 1.30 1.42
C ALA A 45 17.81 0.77 2.88
N ARG A 46 17.78 -0.55 3.08
CA ARG A 46 17.89 -1.19 4.41
C ARG A 46 19.32 -1.33 4.87
N GLU A 47 20.21 -1.69 3.94
CA GLU A 47 21.62 -1.96 4.24
C GLU A 47 22.45 -0.67 4.37
N ASN A 48 22.14 0.33 3.54
CA ASN A 48 22.85 1.60 3.57
C ASN A 48 22.23 2.50 4.62
N GLN A 49 22.80 2.51 5.83
CA GLN A 49 22.67 3.68 6.69
C GLN A 49 23.34 4.86 5.97
N PRO A 50 22.63 5.98 5.73
CA PRO A 50 23.31 7.17 5.24
C PRO A 50 24.40 7.54 6.24
N VAL A 51 25.62 7.78 5.73
CA VAL A 51 26.66 8.44 6.51
C VAL A 51 26.03 9.73 7.01
N GLN A 52 25.91 9.88 8.33
CA GLN A 52 25.33 11.09 8.94
C GLN A 52 26.13 12.29 8.45
N GLN A 53 25.63 12.95 7.40
CA GLN A 53 26.11 14.26 7.02
C GLN A 53 25.58 15.18 8.09
N VAL A 54 26.42 15.46 9.09
CA VAL A 54 26.12 16.41 10.17
C VAL A 54 25.79 17.72 9.48
N ALA A 55 24.51 18.11 9.51
CA ALA A 55 24.10 19.39 8.97
C ALA A 55 24.83 20.48 9.76
N LEU A 56 25.57 21.35 9.07
CA LEU A 56 26.29 22.50 9.65
C LEU A 56 25.36 23.56 10.26
N PHE A 57 24.04 23.37 10.12
CA PHE A 57 23.00 24.15 10.76
C PHE A 57 22.10 23.18 11.51
N ASP A 58 22.00 23.37 12.83
CA ASP A 58 21.14 22.59 13.71
C ASP A 58 19.69 22.65 13.21
N LEU A 59 19.28 21.61 12.50
CA LEU A 59 17.87 21.35 12.24
C LEU A 59 17.24 20.97 13.59
N ALA A 60 16.13 21.62 13.95
CA ALA A 60 15.37 21.29 15.14
C ALA A 60 15.18 19.77 15.25
N PRO A 61 15.27 19.19 16.47
CA PRO A 61 15.23 17.74 16.65
C PRO A 61 14.03 17.15 15.92
N GLN A 62 14.30 16.28 14.94
CA GLN A 62 13.25 15.53 14.26
C GLN A 62 12.61 14.62 15.30
N HIS A 63 11.28 14.68 15.41
CA HIS A 63 10.48 13.88 16.36
C HIS A 63 10.79 12.37 16.25
N CYS A 64 11.14 11.92 15.05
CA CYS A 64 11.53 10.55 14.75
C CYS A 64 12.53 10.53 13.60
N ASP A 65 13.48 9.60 13.62
CA ASP A 65 14.44 9.37 12.55
C ASP A 65 13.86 8.39 11.50
N PRO A 66 13.61 8.83 10.25
CA PRO A 66 13.10 7.94 9.19
C PRO A 66 14.01 6.75 8.89
N GLU A 67 15.30 6.85 9.22
CA GLU A 67 16.26 5.78 8.98
C GLU A 67 15.99 4.56 9.87
N GLN A 68 15.38 4.76 11.04
CA GLN A 68 15.08 3.71 12.01
C GLN A 68 13.77 2.96 11.72
N ILE A 69 12.93 3.48 10.82
CA ILE A 69 11.64 2.88 10.50
C ILE A 69 11.82 1.89 9.35
N ASP A 70 11.78 0.59 9.66
CA ASP A 70 11.69 -0.52 8.70
C ASP A 70 10.26 -1.11 8.70
N PRO A 71 9.44 -0.86 7.67
CA PRO A 71 8.05 -1.34 7.62
C PRO A 71 7.90 -2.86 7.69
N LEU A 72 8.94 -3.61 7.32
CA LEU A 72 8.94 -5.08 7.28
C LEU A 72 9.23 -5.71 8.65
N THR A 73 9.65 -4.93 9.64
CA THR A 73 9.85 -5.39 11.03
C THR A 73 8.68 -5.03 11.94
N LEU A 74 7.77 -4.17 11.47
CA LEU A 74 6.57 -3.78 12.18
C LEU A 74 5.55 -4.92 12.26
N ARG A 75 4.63 -4.83 13.22
CA ARG A 75 3.49 -5.76 13.32
C ARG A 75 2.64 -5.66 12.06
N LEU A 76 2.51 -6.80 11.36
CA LEU A 76 1.65 -6.95 10.20
C LEU A 76 0.20 -7.18 10.62
N ASP A 77 -0.71 -6.61 9.84
CA ASP A 77 -2.15 -6.77 9.96
C ASP A 77 -2.79 -7.05 8.60
N THR A 78 -4.04 -7.46 8.61
CA THR A 78 -4.82 -7.70 7.39
C THR A 78 -5.26 -6.38 6.75
N LEU A 79 -5.45 -6.36 5.43
CA LEU A 79 -6.04 -5.20 4.76
C LEU A 79 -7.46 -4.87 5.25
N SER A 80 -8.16 -5.82 5.86
CA SER A 80 -9.51 -5.68 6.45
C SER A 80 -9.50 -5.29 7.93
N PHE A 81 -8.37 -4.82 8.47
CA PHE A 81 -8.25 -4.44 9.89
C PHE A 81 -9.36 -3.50 10.39
N PHE A 82 -9.85 -2.61 9.51
CA PHE A 82 -10.88 -1.60 9.78
C PHE A 82 -12.30 -2.15 9.97
N GLU A 83 -12.52 -3.43 9.66
CA GLU A 83 -13.78 -4.15 9.86
C GLU A 83 -13.91 -4.69 11.29
N ARG A 84 -12.81 -4.75 12.05
CA ARG A 84 -12.83 -5.21 13.44
C ARG A 84 -13.50 -4.17 14.35
N PRO A 85 -14.57 -4.53 15.09
CA PRO A 85 -15.24 -3.60 15.99
C PRO A 85 -14.33 -3.19 17.15
N GLY A 86 -14.43 -1.93 17.60
CA GLY A 86 -13.74 -1.42 18.79
C GLY A 86 -12.31 -0.91 18.58
N GLN A 87 -11.75 -0.97 17.37
CA GLN A 87 -10.59 -0.17 17.02
C GLN A 87 -11.11 1.14 16.44
N ASP A 88 -11.05 2.23 17.19
CA ASP A 88 -11.07 3.57 16.62
C ASP A 88 -9.70 4.17 16.91
N LEU A 89 -8.74 3.85 16.03
CA LEU A 89 -7.35 4.23 16.18
C LEU A 89 -7.18 5.67 15.70
N GLY A 90 -7.91 6.62 16.28
CA GLY A 90 -7.85 8.07 16.02
C GLY A 90 -6.49 8.70 16.35
N GLU A 91 -5.46 7.87 16.47
CA GLU A 91 -4.09 8.23 16.71
C GLU A 91 -3.39 8.50 15.37
N PRO A 92 -2.61 9.58 15.28
CA PRO A 92 -1.73 9.83 14.14
C PRO A 92 -0.79 8.65 13.89
N CYS A 93 -0.74 8.16 12.65
CA CYS A 93 0.18 7.09 12.27
C CYS A 93 0.69 7.24 10.84
N ILE A 94 1.82 6.60 10.57
CA ILE A 94 2.22 6.23 9.21
C ILE A 94 1.83 4.78 8.98
N TYR A 95 1.18 4.48 7.86
CA TYR A 95 0.85 3.12 7.46
C TYR A 95 1.59 2.72 6.20
N PHE A 96 1.88 1.43 6.11
CA PHE A 96 2.63 0.83 5.02
C PHE A 96 1.85 -0.34 4.46
N VAL A 97 1.75 -0.41 3.14
CA VAL A 97 1.23 -1.62 2.47
C VAL A 97 2.43 -2.39 1.98
N VAL A 98 2.51 -3.67 2.34
CA VAL A 98 3.66 -4.52 2.02
C VAL A 98 3.22 -5.81 1.34
N ASP A 99 4.00 -6.30 0.39
CA ASP A 99 3.91 -7.67 -0.11
C ASP A 99 4.98 -8.51 0.59
N THR A 100 4.55 -9.39 1.47
CA THR A 100 5.45 -10.17 2.35
C THR A 100 6.20 -11.27 1.60
N THR A 101 5.69 -11.73 0.45
CA THR A 101 6.34 -12.76 -0.37
C THR A 101 7.71 -12.29 -0.90
N PRO A 102 7.81 -11.20 -1.69
CA PRO A 102 9.07 -10.60 -2.09
C PRO A 102 9.65 -9.62 -1.05
N LYS A 103 8.95 -9.39 0.07
CA LYS A 103 9.27 -8.35 1.07
C LYS A 103 9.35 -6.95 0.45
N LEU A 104 8.31 -6.54 -0.27
CA LEU A 104 8.22 -5.23 -0.92
C LEU A 104 7.37 -4.26 -0.13
N ILE A 105 7.81 -3.01 -0.04
CA ILE A 105 7.01 -1.89 0.48
C ILE A 105 6.33 -1.23 -0.72
N LEU A 106 5.02 -1.45 -0.85
CA LEU A 106 4.23 -1.04 -2.01
C LEU A 106 3.70 0.39 -1.90
N TYR A 107 3.33 0.82 -0.71
CA TYR A 107 2.75 2.13 -0.44
C TYR A 107 3.10 2.64 0.95
N VAL A 108 3.29 3.95 1.08
CA VAL A 108 3.46 4.68 2.34
C VAL A 108 2.39 5.75 2.40
N GLY A 109 1.71 5.90 3.54
CA GLY A 109 0.72 6.95 3.74
C GLY A 109 0.62 7.42 5.19
N GLU A 110 0.23 8.68 5.40
CA GLU A 110 -0.14 9.18 6.72
C GLU A 110 -1.65 9.16 6.97
N THR A 111 -2.07 9.07 8.23
CA THR A 111 -3.46 9.31 8.60
C THR A 111 -3.59 9.64 10.09
N VAL A 112 -4.66 10.35 10.45
CA VAL A 112 -5.15 10.51 11.83
C VAL A 112 -6.35 9.61 12.13
N HIS A 113 -6.95 9.00 11.11
CA HIS A 113 -8.12 8.14 11.23
C HIS A 113 -7.95 6.93 10.31
N SER A 114 -7.08 6.01 10.71
CA SER A 114 -6.73 4.82 9.92
C SER A 114 -7.97 4.02 9.49
N ASN A 115 -8.94 3.83 10.39
CA ASN A 115 -10.17 3.09 10.08
C ASN A 115 -11.09 3.81 9.11
N GLN A 116 -11.31 5.11 9.27
CA GLN A 116 -12.18 5.88 8.37
C GLN A 116 -11.58 5.96 6.97
N ARG A 117 -10.26 6.18 6.85
CA ARG A 117 -9.55 6.24 5.57
C ARG A 117 -9.65 4.93 4.79
N TRP A 118 -9.56 3.79 5.48
CA TRP A 118 -9.66 2.48 4.86
C TRP A 118 -11.10 1.96 4.69
N ARG A 119 -12.15 2.66 5.13
CA ARG A 119 -13.55 2.32 4.77
C ARG A 119 -13.98 2.88 3.41
N GLY A 120 -13.41 4.01 2.97
CA GLY A 120 -13.74 4.66 1.70
C GLY A 120 -13.04 4.08 0.46
N THR A 121 -13.34 4.67 -0.70
CA THR A 121 -12.62 4.44 -1.97
C THR A 121 -11.35 5.29 -1.99
N HIS A 122 -10.19 4.67 -2.19
CA HIS A 122 -8.90 5.35 -2.21
C HIS A 122 -7.99 4.76 -3.29
N ASP A 123 -7.18 5.59 -3.95
CA ASP A 123 -6.28 5.20 -5.06
C ASP A 123 -5.41 4.00 -4.70
N ALA A 124 -4.85 3.97 -3.49
CA ALA A 124 -4.03 2.85 -3.02
C ALA A 124 -4.76 1.49 -3.08
N LYS A 125 -6.04 1.43 -2.73
CA LYS A 125 -6.83 0.18 -2.81
C LYS A 125 -6.99 -0.30 -4.25
N ARG A 126 -7.17 0.63 -5.20
CA ARG A 126 -7.28 0.29 -6.62
C ARG A 126 -5.97 -0.33 -7.12
N TYR A 127 -4.83 0.24 -6.74
CA TYR A 127 -3.50 -0.29 -7.11
C TYR A 127 -3.26 -1.68 -6.48
N ILE A 128 -3.60 -1.86 -5.20
CA ILE A 128 -3.49 -3.16 -4.52
C ILE A 128 -4.34 -4.24 -5.21
N ASN A 129 -5.59 -3.91 -5.54
CA ASN A 129 -6.49 -4.86 -6.19
C ASN A 129 -5.96 -5.28 -7.56
N GLN A 130 -5.45 -4.34 -8.37
CA GLN A 130 -4.85 -4.67 -9.67
C GLN A 130 -3.57 -5.50 -9.52
N TYR A 131 -2.73 -5.17 -8.53
CA TYR A 131 -1.54 -5.95 -8.21
C TYR A 131 -1.88 -7.41 -7.85
N ILE A 132 -2.84 -7.64 -6.95
CA ILE A 132 -3.32 -8.97 -6.58
C ILE A 132 -3.93 -9.69 -7.80
N SER A 133 -4.67 -8.96 -8.63
CA SER A 133 -5.35 -9.54 -9.80
C SER A 133 -4.34 -10.05 -10.84
N LEU A 134 -3.27 -9.28 -11.12
CA LEU A 134 -2.19 -9.73 -11.99
C LEU A 134 -1.45 -10.95 -11.43
N HIS A 135 -1.18 -10.99 -10.12
CA HIS A 135 -0.55 -12.15 -9.49
C HIS A 135 -1.39 -13.41 -9.67
N ARG A 136 -2.71 -13.31 -9.41
CA ARG A 136 -3.65 -14.41 -9.60
C ARG A 136 -3.74 -14.84 -11.06
N GLN A 137 -3.76 -13.90 -12.00
CA GLN A 137 -3.80 -14.18 -13.43
C GLN A 137 -2.59 -15.01 -13.88
N TYR A 138 -1.41 -14.70 -13.34
CA TYR A 138 -0.16 -15.39 -13.67
C TYR A 138 0.23 -16.49 -12.69
N GLN A 139 -0.64 -16.85 -11.75
CA GLN A 139 -0.39 -17.87 -10.73
C GLN A 139 0.89 -17.62 -9.92
N LEU A 140 1.18 -16.34 -9.65
CA LEU A 140 2.29 -15.89 -8.84
C LEU A 140 1.84 -15.72 -7.39
N ASP A 141 2.73 -16.05 -6.45
CA ASP A 141 2.48 -15.84 -5.02
C ASP A 141 2.41 -14.35 -4.68
N VAL A 142 1.42 -14.00 -3.85
CA VAL A 142 1.20 -12.65 -3.35
C VAL A 142 0.61 -12.70 -1.95
N ALA A 143 1.17 -11.91 -1.04
CA ALA A 143 0.71 -11.85 0.34
C ALA A 143 0.76 -10.41 0.84
N ILE A 144 -0.33 -9.67 0.61
CA ILE A 144 -0.43 -8.25 1.00
C ILE A 144 -0.85 -8.12 2.46
N CYS A 145 -0.04 -7.37 3.21
CA CYS A 145 -0.32 -6.96 4.57
C CYS A 145 -0.26 -5.44 4.70
N ILE A 146 -0.75 -4.93 5.82
CA ILE A 146 -0.57 -3.54 6.24
C ILE A 146 0.18 -3.50 7.57
N SER A 147 1.03 -2.51 7.78
CA SER A 147 1.67 -2.26 9.07
C SER A 147 1.58 -0.78 9.44
N PHE A 148 1.73 -0.48 10.73
CA PHE A 148 1.54 0.85 11.28
C PHE A 148 2.71 1.26 12.17
N TRP A 149 3.15 2.50 12.00
CA TRP A 149 4.04 3.22 12.91
C TRP A 149 3.21 4.25 13.67
N TRP A 150 2.97 3.97 14.96
CA TRP A 150 2.11 4.77 15.84
C TRP A 150 2.82 5.95 16.51
N ASP A 151 4.16 5.94 16.55
CA ASP A 151 4.96 7.05 17.08
C ASP A 151 5.16 8.15 16.01
N ALA A 152 4.06 8.51 15.33
CA ALA A 152 4.07 9.53 14.29
C ALA A 152 3.75 10.91 14.89
N PRO A 153 4.31 12.00 14.33
CA PRO A 153 4.02 13.34 14.83
C PRO A 153 2.52 13.66 14.83
N SER A 154 2.04 14.26 15.92
CA SER A 154 0.63 14.69 16.00
C SER A 154 0.34 15.84 15.03
N ALA A 155 1.30 16.75 14.86
CA ALA A 155 1.19 17.85 13.91
C ALA A 155 1.20 17.33 12.46
N THR A 156 0.15 17.64 11.69
CA THR A 156 -0.02 17.18 10.31
C THR A 156 1.15 17.53 9.40
N GLN A 157 1.72 18.73 9.52
CA GLN A 157 2.86 19.13 8.69
C GLN A 157 4.10 18.27 8.96
N SER A 158 4.43 18.02 10.24
CA SER A 158 5.54 17.17 10.64
C SER A 158 5.33 15.71 10.20
N ARG A 159 4.10 15.21 10.31
CA ARG A 159 3.76 13.85 9.86
C ARG A 159 3.83 13.70 8.34
N GLN A 160 3.37 14.69 7.59
CA GLN A 160 3.51 14.70 6.12
C GLN A 160 4.97 14.86 5.68
N ALA A 161 5.80 15.56 6.45
CA ALA A 161 7.23 15.61 6.20
C ALA A 161 7.89 14.23 6.40
N LEU A 162 7.54 13.52 7.48
CA LEU A 162 7.96 12.14 7.72
C LEU A 162 7.50 11.19 6.60
N GLU A 163 6.23 11.27 6.21
CA GLU A 163 5.65 10.49 5.09
C GLU A 163 6.48 10.71 3.81
N LYS A 164 6.76 11.96 3.44
CA LYS A 164 7.58 12.28 2.26
C LYS A 164 8.99 11.71 2.37
N GLN A 165 9.65 11.82 3.52
CA GLN A 165 10.98 11.25 3.73
C GLN A 165 10.97 9.72 3.57
N LEU A 166 9.95 9.05 4.10
CA LEU A 166 9.78 7.59 3.94
C LEU A 166 9.45 7.19 2.50
N ILE A 167 8.63 7.96 1.78
CA ILE A 167 8.36 7.75 0.34
C ILE A 167 9.66 7.86 -0.47
N LEU A 168 10.52 8.82 -0.16
CA LEU A 168 11.82 9.02 -0.83
C LEU A 168 12.81 7.90 -0.50
N LYS A 169 12.88 7.46 0.76
CA LYS A 169 13.74 6.36 1.22
C LYS A 169 13.35 5.05 0.52
N TRP A 170 12.09 4.66 0.67
CA TRP A 170 11.59 3.35 0.23
C TRP A 170 11.24 3.29 -1.26
N GLN A 171 11.05 4.45 -1.88
CA GLN A 171 10.61 4.58 -3.28
C GLN A 171 9.44 3.64 -3.58
N SER A 172 8.43 3.63 -2.71
CA SER A 172 7.26 2.78 -2.83
C SER A 172 6.54 3.00 -4.18
N PRO A 173 6.26 1.93 -4.94
CA PRO A 173 5.77 2.03 -6.32
C PRO A 173 4.38 2.64 -6.48
N PHE A 174 3.52 2.54 -5.46
CA PHE A 174 2.14 3.04 -5.56
C PHE A 174 2.01 4.50 -5.12
N ASN A 175 3.09 5.10 -4.61
CA ASN A 175 3.17 6.53 -4.34
C ASN A 175 3.45 7.28 -5.66
N LYS A 176 2.67 8.33 -5.92
CA LYS A 176 2.69 9.06 -7.21
C LYS A 176 4.04 9.69 -7.50
N GLU A 177 4.75 10.04 -6.44
CA GLU A 177 6.11 10.57 -6.41
C GLU A 177 7.11 9.66 -7.15
N ASN A 178 6.89 8.34 -7.13
CA ASN A 178 7.82 7.36 -7.68
C ASN A 178 7.41 6.84 -9.07
N TRP A 179 6.29 7.32 -9.63
CA TRP A 179 5.79 6.86 -10.94
C TRP A 179 6.73 7.16 -12.10
N LYS A 180 7.48 8.27 -12.03
CA LYS A 180 8.52 8.56 -13.04
C LYS A 180 9.62 7.49 -13.08
N ARG A 181 9.87 6.82 -11.96
CA ARG A 181 10.91 5.80 -11.82
C ARG A 181 10.39 4.40 -12.10
N TRP A 182 9.25 4.03 -11.53
CA TRP A 182 8.70 2.67 -11.62
C TRP A 182 7.61 2.49 -12.68
N GLY A 183 7.23 3.58 -13.35
CA GLY A 183 6.06 3.62 -14.24
C GLY A 183 4.74 3.74 -13.46
N GLN A 184 3.64 3.77 -14.22
CA GLN A 184 2.27 3.67 -13.71
C GLN A 184 1.74 2.27 -14.04
N PRO A 185 2.07 1.23 -13.24
CA PRO A 185 1.81 -0.16 -13.58
C PRO A 185 0.32 -0.53 -13.66
N PHE A 186 -0.58 0.36 -13.22
CA PHE A 186 -2.00 0.14 -12.94
C PHE A 186 -2.92 1.30 -13.40
N GLY A 187 -2.37 2.22 -14.21
CA GLY A 187 -3.06 3.37 -14.82
C GLY A 187 -3.46 4.50 -13.89
#